data_AF-A0A6J8BAL8-F1
#
_entry.id   AF-A0A6J8BAL8-F1
#
_cell.length_a   1.000
_cell.length_b   1.000
_cell.length_c   1.000
_cell.angle_alpha   90.00
_cell.angle_beta   90.00
_cell.angle_gamma   90.00
#
_symmetry.space_group_name_H-M   'P 1'
#
loop_
_entity.id
_entity.type
_entity.pdbx_description
1 polymer ?
#
loop_
_entity_poly.entity_id
_entity_poly.type
_entity_poly.pdbx_seq_one_letter_code
_entity_poly.pdbx_strand_id
1 'polypeptide(L)'
;MSKRTITSPSSDVVDQVQEHINQLQLQNSGVRETRYSATAKAIQEIQNVSRGANNANYKDQNSGFNSYNKKGKGPFLPDGRTICRRFNIGDCYRKDCKLAHHCAICYAKNHNASQHSTSFQFRQANSVSTQQPSQPEFNMHGSKKEGTTGGEELRARLYSSVQKYKACGWSEGTKRTYRIQLNCFQTFCELLDLALVPFSADNVCLYIAYLVDVKSFKYCTIVNYLNIIKHLHKANGLEEPISGNWQIQKVLNGVRRSIGDAQKGAELMTPRLLLIIKANLDLNSQNDICIWSACLMGFYGLLRPGNFYILEKYVEHRDIQICDVHYHRNGYVIELQWTKTVQFRERKLNIVLPSIVGHPLCPASAIKELLPFHFKRGAKEDAPLLCNLSYQMFITRINSILISNDVKQHITGHSFRRGGATWCLRIGMSDSMIKDIGMWKSDAYLRYTEVDLSRKFDIVQSFGASLPPR
;
A
#
# COMPACT_ATOMS: atom_id res chain seq x y z
N MET A 1 -6.61 44.93 -32.15
CA MET A 1 -5.66 44.60 -31.07
C MET A 1 -6.43 44.15 -29.84
N SER A 2 -6.26 42.90 -29.42
CA SER A 2 -6.05 42.47 -28.01
C SER A 2 -6.47 40.99 -27.86
N LYS A 3 -5.47 40.14 -27.67
CA LYS A 3 -5.57 38.70 -27.36
C LYS A 3 -6.17 38.52 -25.95
N ARG A 4 -6.98 37.47 -25.72
CA ARG A 4 -7.15 36.79 -24.42
C ARG A 4 -7.93 35.47 -24.61
N THR A 5 -7.22 34.37 -24.87
CA THR A 5 -6.86 33.27 -23.94
C THR A 5 -8.06 32.51 -23.37
N ILE A 6 -8.23 31.28 -23.86
CA ILE A 6 -9.17 30.25 -23.42
C ILE A 6 -8.62 29.60 -22.14
N THR A 7 -9.43 29.48 -21.09
CA THR A 7 -9.10 28.72 -19.87
C THR A 7 -10.02 27.51 -19.69
N SER A 8 -9.39 26.37 -19.43
CA SER A 8 -9.85 24.98 -19.29
C SER A 8 -10.36 24.61 -17.88
N PRO A 9 -11.21 23.58 -17.74
CA PRO A 9 -11.33 22.77 -16.52
C PRO A 9 -11.19 21.24 -16.81
N SER A 10 -10.73 20.34 -15.91
CA SER A 10 -10.45 20.44 -14.46
C SER A 10 -9.26 19.55 -14.05
N SER A 11 -8.34 20.14 -13.27
CA SER A 11 -6.95 19.74 -12.99
C SER A 11 -6.74 18.89 -11.74
N ASP A 12 -7.77 18.26 -11.16
CA ASP A 12 -7.69 17.95 -9.72
C ASP A 12 -6.90 16.69 -9.31
N VAL A 13 -6.72 15.71 -10.19
CA VAL A 13 -5.80 14.56 -9.98
C VAL A 13 -4.42 14.83 -10.58
N VAL A 14 -4.41 15.63 -11.64
CA VAL A 14 -3.22 16.16 -12.32
C VAL A 14 -2.40 16.97 -11.32
N ASP A 15 -3.02 17.90 -10.60
CA ASP A 15 -2.35 18.77 -9.64
C ASP A 15 -1.75 18.01 -8.44
N GLN A 16 -2.23 16.83 -8.06
CA GLN A 16 -1.70 16.13 -6.87
C GLN A 16 -0.39 15.41 -7.13
N VAL A 17 -0.35 14.70 -8.26
CA VAL A 17 0.86 14.05 -8.72
C VAL A 17 1.78 15.09 -9.32
N GLN A 18 1.27 16.13 -9.99
CA GLN A 18 2.07 17.23 -10.55
C GLN A 18 2.63 18.17 -9.48
N GLU A 19 1.88 18.58 -8.45
CA GLU A 19 2.41 19.38 -7.34
C GLU A 19 3.41 18.57 -6.51
N HIS A 20 3.19 17.26 -6.34
CA HIS A 20 4.19 16.38 -5.76
C HIS A 20 5.41 16.22 -6.68
N ILE A 21 5.24 15.96 -7.98
CA ILE A 21 6.34 15.93 -8.96
C ILE A 21 7.10 17.24 -8.97
N ASN A 22 6.41 18.39 -8.91
CA ASN A 22 7.02 19.71 -8.85
C ASN A 22 7.80 19.90 -7.54
N GLN A 23 7.24 19.48 -6.39
CA GLN A 23 7.95 19.49 -5.09
C GLN A 23 9.15 18.51 -5.08
N LEU A 24 9.05 17.37 -5.76
CA LEU A 24 10.10 16.37 -5.90
C LEU A 24 11.21 16.83 -6.86
N GLN A 25 10.85 17.50 -7.95
CA GLN A 25 11.75 18.11 -8.92
C GLN A 25 12.50 19.31 -8.30
N LEU A 26 11.81 20.16 -7.53
CA LEU A 26 12.41 21.29 -6.79
C LEU A 26 13.44 20.82 -5.74
N GLN A 27 13.22 19.67 -5.11
CA GLN A 27 14.19 19.08 -4.16
C GLN A 27 15.41 18.47 -4.86
N ASN A 28 15.25 17.93 -6.08
CA ASN A 28 16.36 17.35 -6.86
C ASN A 28 17.20 18.40 -7.60
N SER A 29 16.65 19.58 -7.91
CA SER A 29 17.43 20.69 -8.51
C SER A 29 18.51 21.27 -7.61
N GLY A 30 18.48 21.00 -6.30
CA GLY A 30 19.50 21.41 -5.32
C GLY A 30 20.65 20.42 -5.12
N VAL A 31 20.64 19.26 -5.80
CA VAL A 31 21.66 18.21 -5.65
C VAL A 31 22.23 17.83 -7.02
N ARG A 32 22.74 18.83 -7.75
CA ARG A 32 23.66 18.62 -8.87
C ARG A 32 25.09 18.74 -8.37
N GLU A 33 25.52 17.79 -7.55
CA GLU A 33 26.94 17.52 -7.35
C GLU A 33 27.24 16.07 -7.72
N THR A 34 28.20 15.97 -8.64
CA THR A 34 28.72 14.78 -9.31
C THR A 34 29.00 13.63 -8.35
N ARG A 35 28.15 12.61 -8.38
CA ARG A 35 28.52 11.25 -7.93
C ARG A 35 28.43 10.33 -9.13
N TYR A 36 29.59 9.99 -9.69
CA TYR A 36 29.75 8.85 -10.59
C TYR A 36 29.21 7.60 -9.89
N SER A 37 27.97 7.24 -10.21
CA SER A 37 27.23 6.13 -9.63
C SER A 37 27.75 4.81 -10.20
N ALA A 38 27.77 3.74 -9.40
CA ALA A 38 28.00 2.36 -9.83
C ALA A 38 27.22 1.95 -11.10
N THR A 39 26.13 2.66 -11.40
CA THR A 39 25.35 2.59 -12.64
C THR A 39 26.19 2.85 -13.91
N ALA A 40 27.15 3.78 -13.87
CA ALA A 40 28.03 4.06 -15.02
C ALA A 40 29.05 2.94 -15.28
N LYS A 41 29.53 2.28 -14.21
CA LYS A 41 30.38 1.07 -14.32
C LYS A 41 29.61 -0.12 -14.90
N ALA A 42 28.38 -0.34 -14.45
CA ALA A 42 27.52 -1.41 -14.98
C ALA A 42 27.22 -1.23 -16.48
N ILE A 43 27.04 0.01 -16.94
CA ILE A 43 26.82 0.31 -18.38
C ILE A 43 28.08 0.02 -19.21
N GLN A 44 29.28 0.32 -18.70
CA GLN A 44 30.54 -0.05 -19.36
C GLN A 44 30.74 -1.57 -19.45
N GLU A 45 30.35 -2.32 -18.42
CA GLU A 45 30.45 -3.78 -18.39
C GLU A 45 29.48 -4.44 -19.40
N ILE A 46 28.24 -3.94 -19.53
CA ILE A 46 27.25 -4.45 -20.50
C ILE A 46 27.67 -4.18 -21.96
N GLN A 47 28.29 -3.03 -22.24
CA GLN A 47 28.80 -2.70 -23.57
C GLN A 47 29.95 -3.63 -24.01
N ASN A 48 30.71 -4.18 -23.07
CA ASN A 48 31.80 -5.12 -23.35
C ASN A 48 31.30 -6.54 -23.64
N VAL A 49 30.17 -6.95 -23.03
CA VAL A 49 29.56 -8.29 -23.27
C VAL A 49 28.85 -8.36 -24.62
N SER A 50 28.28 -7.25 -25.09
CA SER A 50 27.50 -7.17 -26.34
C SER A 50 28.35 -7.28 -27.62
N ARG A 51 29.69 -7.23 -27.52
CA ARG A 51 30.62 -7.43 -28.65
C ARG A 51 31.02 -8.90 -28.88
N GLY A 52 30.56 -9.84 -28.05
CA GLY A 52 31.08 -11.21 -28.01
C GLY A 52 30.13 -12.36 -28.40
N ALA A 53 28.87 -12.11 -28.77
CA ALA A 53 27.91 -13.20 -28.96
C ALA A 53 26.94 -12.99 -30.13
N ASN A 54 27.45 -13.15 -31.37
CA ASN A 54 26.62 -13.47 -32.52
C ASN A 54 26.94 -14.91 -32.96
N ASN A 55 26.02 -15.84 -32.66
CA ASN A 55 25.65 -17.02 -33.46
C ASN A 55 25.08 -18.12 -32.57
N ALA A 56 23.76 -18.35 -32.64
CA ALA A 56 23.18 -19.70 -32.68
C ALA A 56 21.66 -19.61 -32.95
N ASN A 57 21.28 -20.15 -34.11
CA ASN A 57 19.93 -20.50 -34.52
C ASN A 57 19.24 -21.44 -33.51
N TYR A 58 17.92 -21.34 -33.35
CA TYR A 58 17.07 -22.54 -33.36
C TYR A 58 15.62 -22.21 -33.75
N LYS A 59 15.13 -22.97 -34.73
CA LYS A 59 13.78 -22.97 -35.31
C LYS A 59 12.81 -23.80 -34.48
N ASP A 60 11.53 -23.43 -34.63
CA ASP A 60 10.30 -24.23 -34.65
C ASP A 60 10.07 -25.33 -33.60
N GLN A 61 8.92 -25.25 -32.92
CA GLN A 61 7.91 -26.30 -33.02
C GLN A 61 6.53 -25.81 -32.56
N ASN A 62 5.54 -26.19 -33.36
CA ASN A 62 4.12 -25.91 -33.26
C ASN A 62 3.38 -27.12 -32.64
N SER A 63 2.08 -26.97 -32.36
CA SER A 63 1.12 -27.91 -31.73
C SER A 63 1.01 -27.82 -30.20
N GLY A 64 -0.14 -27.82 -29.55
CA GLY A 64 -1.54 -27.87 -29.96
C GLY A 64 -2.42 -27.96 -28.70
N PHE A 65 -3.65 -27.46 -28.81
CA PHE A 65 -4.83 -27.73 -27.97
C PHE A 65 -5.03 -27.09 -26.58
N ASN A 66 -6.12 -26.31 -26.55
CA ASN A 66 -7.17 -26.14 -25.53
C ASN A 66 -6.82 -25.62 -24.13
N SER A 67 -7.24 -24.36 -23.89
CA SER A 67 -7.51 -23.85 -22.55
C SER A 67 -8.89 -23.20 -22.48
N TYR A 68 -9.74 -23.79 -21.65
CA TYR A 68 -11.07 -23.34 -21.30
C TYR A 68 -11.07 -21.92 -20.70
N ASN A 69 -11.86 -21.05 -21.32
CA ASN A 69 -12.27 -19.75 -20.79
C ASN A 69 -12.95 -19.88 -19.41
N LYS A 70 -12.34 -19.36 -18.34
CA LYS A 70 -13.06 -18.95 -17.12
C LYS A 70 -12.93 -17.45 -16.92
N LYS A 71 -13.95 -16.76 -17.43
CA LYS A 71 -14.20 -15.32 -17.31
C LYS A 71 -14.46 -14.94 -15.84
N GLY A 72 -13.82 -13.87 -15.38
CA GLY A 72 -14.12 -13.24 -14.09
C GLY A 72 -15.57 -12.79 -14.02
N LYS A 73 -16.26 -13.15 -12.93
CA LYS A 73 -17.66 -12.78 -12.68
C LYS A 73 -17.72 -11.29 -12.32
N GLY A 74 -18.59 -10.54 -13.01
CA GLY A 74 -18.85 -9.12 -12.78
C GLY A 74 -19.61 -8.86 -11.46
N PRO A 75 -19.99 -7.60 -11.18
CA PRO A 75 -20.62 -7.21 -9.91
C PRO A 75 -21.88 -8.03 -9.62
N PHE A 76 -22.13 -8.30 -8.34
CA PHE A 76 -23.26 -9.09 -7.85
C PHE A 76 -24.31 -8.18 -7.20
N LEU A 77 -25.58 -8.58 -7.29
CA LEU A 77 -26.63 -8.05 -6.44
C LEU A 77 -26.46 -8.55 -4.99
N PRO A 78 -27.06 -7.86 -4.00
CA PRO A 78 -27.05 -8.32 -2.60
C PRO A 78 -27.59 -9.74 -2.39
N ASP A 79 -28.44 -10.24 -3.29
CA ASP A 79 -28.97 -11.60 -3.29
C ASP A 79 -28.09 -12.63 -4.02
N GLY A 80 -26.87 -12.24 -4.42
CA GLY A 80 -25.88 -13.12 -5.05
C GLY A 80 -26.02 -13.30 -6.56
N ARG A 81 -27.03 -12.71 -7.22
CA ARG A 81 -27.17 -12.79 -8.68
C ARG A 81 -26.16 -11.91 -9.41
N THR A 82 -25.55 -12.43 -10.47
CA THR A 82 -24.56 -11.68 -11.27
C THR A 82 -25.24 -10.66 -12.19
N ILE A 83 -24.79 -9.40 -12.14
CA ILE A 83 -25.30 -8.31 -12.96
C ILE A 83 -24.79 -8.45 -14.40
N CYS A 84 -25.68 -8.26 -15.38
CA CYS A 84 -25.36 -8.32 -16.79
C CYS A 84 -24.49 -7.11 -17.20
N ARG A 85 -23.22 -7.38 -17.53
CA ARG A 85 -22.28 -6.33 -17.95
C ARG A 85 -22.71 -5.65 -19.27
N ARG A 86 -23.23 -6.44 -20.22
CA ARG A 86 -23.73 -5.92 -21.51
C ARG A 86 -24.97 -5.05 -21.36
N PHE A 87 -25.87 -5.38 -20.42
CA PHE A 87 -26.99 -4.50 -20.09
C PHE A 87 -26.50 -3.12 -19.61
N ASN A 88 -25.47 -3.10 -18.75
CA ASN A 88 -24.95 -1.86 -18.16
C ASN A 88 -24.19 -0.93 -19.12
N ILE A 89 -23.86 -1.41 -20.32
CA ILE A 89 -23.31 -0.60 -21.42
C ILE A 89 -24.32 -0.38 -22.55
N GLY A 90 -25.60 -0.69 -22.33
CA GLY A 90 -26.67 -0.48 -23.31
C GLY A 90 -26.71 -1.52 -24.44
N ASP A 91 -26.10 -2.68 -24.25
CA ASP A 91 -25.75 -3.60 -25.34
C ASP A 91 -26.33 -5.03 -25.12
N CYS A 92 -27.41 -5.13 -24.33
CA CYS A 92 -28.14 -6.38 -24.07
C CYS A 92 -29.64 -6.18 -24.11
N TYR A 93 -30.27 -6.66 -25.19
CA TYR A 93 -31.71 -6.53 -25.47
C TYR A 93 -32.48 -7.84 -25.32
N ARG A 94 -31.82 -8.91 -24.83
CA ARG A 94 -32.43 -10.23 -24.65
C ARG A 94 -33.41 -10.22 -23.47
N LYS A 95 -34.69 -10.52 -23.73
CA LYS A 95 -35.74 -10.65 -22.69
C LYS A 95 -35.51 -11.85 -21.77
N ASP A 96 -34.74 -12.83 -22.23
CA ASP A 96 -34.41 -14.10 -21.57
C ASP A 96 -32.98 -14.14 -21.00
N CYS A 97 -32.35 -12.99 -20.77
CA CYS A 97 -30.98 -12.96 -20.27
C CYS A 97 -30.86 -13.64 -18.89
N LYS A 98 -29.98 -14.66 -18.79
CA LYS A 98 -29.71 -15.39 -17.54
C LYS A 98 -28.99 -14.55 -16.47
N LEU A 99 -28.58 -13.32 -16.80
CA LEU A 99 -27.89 -12.38 -15.90
C LEU A 99 -28.82 -11.22 -15.53
N ALA A 100 -28.66 -10.67 -14.32
CA ALA A 100 -29.57 -9.65 -13.81
C ALA A 100 -29.40 -8.31 -14.56
N HIS A 101 -30.47 -7.82 -15.19
CA HIS A 101 -30.53 -6.49 -15.82
C HIS A 101 -30.83 -5.42 -14.76
N HIS A 102 -29.83 -5.10 -13.94
CA HIS A 102 -29.88 -4.02 -12.96
C HIS A 102 -28.72 -3.06 -13.23
N CYS A 103 -28.94 -1.78 -12.95
CA CYS A 103 -27.89 -0.77 -12.98
C CYS A 103 -26.79 -1.15 -11.99
N ALA A 104 -25.53 -1.22 -12.45
CA ALA A 104 -24.39 -1.57 -11.62
C ALA A 104 -23.99 -0.45 -10.63
N ILE A 105 -24.55 0.76 -10.79
CA ILE A 105 -24.26 1.93 -9.96
C ILE A 105 -25.27 2.05 -8.81
N CYS A 106 -26.58 1.93 -9.10
CA CYS A 106 -27.64 2.14 -8.12
C CYS A 106 -28.57 0.94 -7.90
N TYR A 107 -28.34 -0.18 -8.59
CA TYR A 107 -29.13 -1.42 -8.53
C TYR A 107 -30.59 -1.32 -9.01
N ALA A 108 -30.99 -0.21 -9.64
CA ALA A 108 -32.33 -0.09 -10.22
C ALA A 108 -32.52 -0.97 -11.48
N LYS A 109 -33.73 -1.46 -11.72
CA LYS A 109 -34.08 -2.34 -12.87
C LYS A 109 -34.46 -1.60 -14.15
N ASN A 110 -34.77 -0.31 -14.03
CA ASN A 110 -35.41 0.47 -15.09
C ASN A 110 -34.43 1.25 -15.99
N HIS A 111 -33.14 1.22 -15.68
CA HIS A 111 -32.12 1.90 -16.46
C HIS A 111 -30.79 1.14 -16.36
N ASN A 112 -29.89 1.38 -17.31
CA ASN A 112 -28.53 0.84 -17.32
C ASN A 112 -27.52 1.84 -16.75
N ALA A 113 -26.32 1.39 -16.39
CA ALA A 113 -25.29 2.29 -15.84
C ALA A 113 -24.90 3.43 -16.79
N SER A 114 -25.02 3.27 -18.11
CA SER A 114 -24.79 4.37 -19.08
C SER A 114 -25.78 5.53 -18.98
N GLN A 115 -26.92 5.36 -18.32
CA GLN A 115 -27.89 6.44 -18.07
C GLN A 115 -27.54 7.29 -16.84
N HIS A 116 -26.52 6.91 -16.06
CA HIS A 116 -25.87 7.82 -15.13
C HIS A 116 -24.85 8.67 -15.89
N SER A 117 -25.30 9.68 -16.63
CA SER A 117 -24.44 10.68 -17.24
C SER A 117 -24.43 11.96 -16.42
N THR A 118 -23.24 12.38 -15.97
CA THR A 118 -22.93 13.78 -15.69
C THR A 118 -23.42 14.65 -16.85
N SER A 119 -24.20 15.66 -16.50
CA SER A 119 -24.89 16.61 -17.37
C SER A 119 -23.93 17.30 -18.34
N PHE A 120 -24.20 17.23 -19.65
CA PHE A 120 -24.43 18.36 -20.55
C PHE A 120 -24.74 17.80 -21.95
N GLN A 121 -26.01 17.89 -22.34
CA GLN A 121 -26.54 17.36 -23.61
C GLN A 121 -26.33 18.36 -24.76
N PHE A 122 -25.88 17.86 -25.90
CA PHE A 122 -26.11 18.48 -27.21
C PHE A 122 -27.54 18.15 -27.68
N ARG A 123 -28.29 19.16 -28.12
CA ARG A 123 -29.42 19.00 -29.07
C ARG A 123 -29.29 20.00 -30.20
N GLN A 124 -29.49 19.51 -31.42
CA GLN A 124 -29.57 20.25 -32.68
C GLN A 124 -30.91 21.02 -32.81
N ALA A 125 -30.90 22.20 -33.45
CA ALA A 125 -31.74 22.55 -34.62
C ALA A 125 -31.78 24.08 -34.91
N ASN A 126 -31.30 24.44 -36.10
CA ASN A 126 -31.72 25.43 -37.12
C ASN A 126 -32.32 26.84 -36.84
N SER A 127 -31.79 27.78 -37.66
CA SER A 127 -32.44 28.83 -38.50
C SER A 127 -32.62 30.29 -38.00
N VAL A 128 -31.94 31.21 -38.73
CA VAL A 128 -32.38 32.55 -39.26
C VAL A 128 -32.59 33.65 -38.19
N SER A 129 -32.19 34.93 -38.27
CA SER A 129 -31.73 35.88 -39.30
C SER A 129 -31.03 37.09 -38.64
N THR A 130 -30.06 37.68 -39.36
CA THR A 130 -29.64 39.11 -39.46
C THR A 130 -30.03 40.14 -38.38
N GLN A 131 -29.05 40.86 -37.82
CA GLN A 131 -28.76 42.29 -38.08
C GLN A 131 -27.78 42.88 -37.02
N GLN A 132 -26.71 43.53 -37.49
CA GLN A 132 -25.95 44.59 -36.79
C GLN A 132 -26.85 45.83 -36.64
N PRO A 133 -26.67 46.77 -35.66
CA PRO A 133 -25.42 47.54 -35.53
C PRO A 133 -25.06 48.15 -34.15
N SER A 134 -23.87 48.77 -34.14
CA SER A 134 -23.45 50.00 -33.42
C SER A 134 -23.28 49.99 -31.89
N GLN A 135 -22.10 50.46 -31.48
CA GLN A 135 -21.80 50.99 -30.14
C GLN A 135 -22.65 52.23 -29.83
N PRO A 136 -22.78 52.60 -28.53
CA PRO A 136 -21.94 53.72 -28.09
C PRO A 136 -21.39 53.60 -26.65
N GLU A 137 -20.47 54.53 -26.40
CA GLU A 137 -19.72 54.83 -25.18
C GLU A 137 -20.57 55.23 -23.96
N PHE A 138 -19.97 55.00 -22.79
CA PHE A 138 -20.06 55.73 -21.52
C PHE A 138 -21.38 56.41 -21.11
N ASN A 139 -21.95 55.99 -19.97
CA ASN A 139 -21.89 56.83 -18.76
C ASN A 139 -22.23 56.09 -17.46
N MET A 140 -21.60 56.56 -16.39
CA MET A 140 -21.83 56.20 -14.99
C MET A 140 -23.32 56.21 -14.63
N HIS A 141 -23.76 55.26 -13.79
CA HIS A 141 -24.61 55.54 -12.63
C HIS A 141 -24.44 54.40 -11.60
N GLY A 142 -24.19 54.79 -10.36
CA GLY A 142 -23.91 53.88 -9.26
C GLY A 142 -25.06 52.91 -8.98
N SER A 143 -24.68 51.68 -8.68
CA SER A 143 -25.45 50.81 -7.80
C SER A 143 -24.45 49.91 -7.11
N LYS A 144 -24.19 50.22 -5.84
CA LYS A 144 -23.49 49.36 -4.89
C LYS A 144 -24.03 47.93 -5.02
N LYS A 145 -23.20 47.00 -5.50
CA LYS A 145 -23.35 45.58 -5.16
C LYS A 145 -22.31 45.26 -4.09
N GLU A 146 -22.58 45.76 -2.89
CA GLU A 146 -22.08 45.13 -1.66
C GLU A 146 -22.66 43.71 -1.65
N GLY A 147 -21.86 42.69 -2.02
CA GLY A 147 -22.34 41.31 -2.03
C GLY A 147 -21.48 40.25 -2.73
N THR A 148 -20.37 40.61 -3.41
CA THR A 148 -19.52 39.64 -4.13
C THR A 148 -18.30 39.15 -3.36
N THR A 149 -17.89 39.82 -2.28
CA THR A 149 -16.68 39.48 -1.51
C THR A 149 -16.78 38.14 -0.77
N GLY A 150 -17.94 37.83 -0.19
CA GLY A 150 -18.13 36.58 0.56
C GLY A 150 -18.08 35.32 -0.31
N GLY A 151 -18.52 35.41 -1.57
CA GLY A 151 -18.49 34.28 -2.51
C GLY A 151 -17.07 33.96 -3.00
N GLU A 152 -16.28 34.99 -3.30
CA GLU A 152 -14.88 34.82 -3.71
C GLU A 152 -14.00 34.34 -2.55
N GLU A 153 -14.22 34.87 -1.35
CA GLU A 153 -13.52 34.44 -0.15
C GLU A 153 -13.87 32.99 0.23
N LEU A 154 -15.15 32.60 0.14
CA LEU A 154 -15.57 31.21 0.31
C LEU A 154 -14.92 30.30 -0.74
N ARG A 155 -14.89 30.72 -2.01
CA ARG A 155 -14.27 29.95 -3.09
C ARG A 155 -12.77 29.74 -2.84
N ALA A 156 -12.04 30.75 -2.39
CA ALA A 156 -10.63 30.64 -2.02
C ALA A 156 -10.42 29.66 -0.85
N ARG A 157 -11.27 29.75 0.18
CA ARG A 157 -11.24 28.80 1.32
C ARG A 157 -11.54 27.36 0.90
N LEU A 158 -12.48 27.16 -0.02
CA LEU A 158 -12.82 25.84 -0.55
C LEU A 158 -11.69 25.28 -1.41
N TYR A 159 -11.05 26.09 -2.27
CA TYR A 159 -9.85 25.65 -3.00
C TYR A 159 -8.72 25.22 -2.07
N SER A 160 -8.45 25.98 -1.01
CA SER A 160 -7.47 25.60 0.02
C SER A 160 -7.85 24.28 0.71
N SER A 161 -9.13 24.10 1.04
CA SER A 161 -9.65 22.87 1.63
C SER A 161 -9.52 21.67 0.69
N VAL A 162 -9.81 21.85 -0.60
CA VAL A 162 -9.62 20.84 -1.64
C VAL A 162 -8.16 20.41 -1.69
N GLN A 163 -7.20 21.34 -1.75
CA GLN A 163 -5.78 20.99 -1.77
C GLN A 163 -5.34 20.27 -0.48
N LYS A 164 -5.84 20.70 0.68
CA LYS A 164 -5.61 20.00 1.96
C LYS A 164 -6.10 18.55 1.92
N TYR A 165 -7.33 18.30 1.48
CA TYR A 165 -7.89 16.94 1.43
C TYR A 165 -7.19 16.06 0.42
N LYS A 166 -6.84 16.61 -0.74
CA LYS A 166 -6.02 15.94 -1.75
C LYS A 166 -4.66 15.52 -1.19
N ALA A 167 -3.98 16.41 -0.46
CA ALA A 167 -2.71 16.08 0.20
C ALA A 167 -2.84 14.96 1.24
N CYS A 168 -4.04 14.74 1.80
CA CYS A 168 -4.35 13.63 2.70
C CYS A 168 -4.79 12.33 1.97
N GLY A 169 -4.95 12.35 0.64
CA GLY A 169 -5.44 11.21 -0.14
C GLY A 169 -4.53 9.99 -0.13
N TRP A 170 -3.24 10.17 0.17
CA TRP A 170 -2.27 9.10 0.37
C TRP A 170 -1.56 9.22 1.71
N SER A 171 -1.28 8.06 2.30
CA SER A 171 -0.41 7.96 3.49
C SER A 171 1.00 8.46 3.18
N GLU A 172 1.70 8.99 4.19
CA GLU A 172 3.07 9.48 4.02
C GLU A 172 4.04 8.39 3.52
N GLY A 173 3.84 7.14 3.97
CA GLY A 173 4.59 5.99 3.46
C GLY A 173 4.38 5.72 1.97
N THR A 174 3.16 5.93 1.48
CA THR A 174 2.83 5.82 0.04
C THR A 174 3.52 6.94 -0.75
N LYS A 175 3.46 8.18 -0.27
CA LYS A 175 4.15 9.33 -0.90
C LYS A 175 5.66 9.10 -1.00
N ARG A 176 6.30 8.67 0.11
CA ARG A 176 7.73 8.32 0.11
C ARG A 176 8.06 7.23 -0.91
N THR A 177 7.21 6.21 -1.04
CA THR A 177 7.41 5.13 -2.02
C THR A 177 7.35 5.67 -3.45
N TYR A 178 6.35 6.49 -3.77
CA TYR A 178 6.23 7.08 -5.12
C TYR A 178 7.38 8.03 -5.45
N ARG A 179 7.89 8.81 -4.48
CA ARG A 179 9.11 9.61 -4.67
C ARG A 179 10.31 8.75 -5.09
N ILE A 180 10.54 7.63 -4.40
CA ILE A 180 11.67 6.74 -4.71
C ILE A 180 11.50 6.13 -6.11
N GLN A 181 10.29 5.72 -6.46
CA GLN A 181 9.98 5.17 -7.79
C GLN A 181 10.18 6.21 -8.89
N LEU A 182 9.70 7.44 -8.66
CA LEU A 182 9.85 8.56 -9.59
C LEU A 182 11.32 8.88 -9.85
N ASN A 183 12.12 9.01 -8.80
CA ASN A 183 13.55 9.28 -8.95
C ASN A 183 14.24 8.20 -9.79
N CYS A 184 13.93 6.92 -9.54
CA CYS A 184 14.47 5.82 -10.34
C CYS A 184 14.04 5.87 -11.81
N PHE A 185 12.77 6.21 -12.06
CA PHE A 185 12.23 6.36 -13.40
C PHE A 185 12.83 7.56 -14.15
N GLN A 186 12.99 8.70 -13.47
CA GLN A 186 13.65 9.90 -14.00
C GLN A 186 15.08 9.60 -14.40
N THR A 187 15.87 8.97 -13.53
CA THR A 187 17.24 8.57 -13.87
C THR A 187 17.29 7.68 -15.11
N PHE A 188 16.35 6.72 -15.25
CA PHE A 188 16.28 5.90 -16.47
C PHE A 188 15.99 6.75 -17.71
N CYS A 189 15.03 7.66 -17.63
CA CYS A 189 14.65 8.51 -18.74
C CYS A 189 15.79 9.45 -19.15
N GLU A 190 16.49 10.05 -18.19
CA GLU A 190 17.67 10.89 -18.42
C GLU A 190 18.80 10.12 -19.10
N LEU A 191 19.05 8.86 -18.70
CA LEU A 191 20.10 8.02 -19.28
C LEU A 191 19.84 7.65 -20.75
N LEU A 192 18.58 7.61 -21.18
CA LEU A 192 18.18 7.24 -22.54
C LEU A 192 17.59 8.39 -23.34
N ASP A 193 17.68 9.62 -22.83
CA ASP A 193 17.11 10.84 -23.43
C ASP A 193 15.62 10.69 -23.79
N LEU A 194 14.84 10.14 -22.85
CA LEU A 194 13.40 9.89 -22.99
C LEU A 194 12.57 10.93 -22.24
N ALA A 195 11.42 11.29 -22.80
CA ALA A 195 10.40 12.04 -22.06
C ALA A 195 9.75 11.17 -20.97
N LEU A 196 9.34 11.78 -19.85
CA LEU A 196 8.66 11.06 -18.76
C LEU A 196 7.26 10.58 -19.17
N VAL A 197 6.55 11.39 -19.95
CA VAL A 197 5.25 11.10 -20.56
C VAL A 197 5.12 11.85 -21.89
N PRO A 198 4.38 11.33 -22.88
CA PRO A 198 3.85 9.97 -22.95
C PRO A 198 4.96 8.92 -23.06
N PHE A 199 4.75 7.74 -22.49
CA PHE A 199 5.74 6.67 -22.45
C PHE A 199 5.20 5.44 -23.18
N SER A 200 5.89 4.99 -24.23
CA SER A 200 5.45 3.88 -25.07
C SER A 200 5.56 2.52 -24.37
N ALA A 201 4.84 1.52 -24.89
CA ALA A 201 4.95 0.15 -24.40
C ALA A 201 6.36 -0.43 -24.54
N ASP A 202 7.08 -0.08 -25.61
CA ASP A 202 8.48 -0.47 -25.83
C ASP A 202 9.38 0.14 -24.76
N ASN A 203 9.20 1.42 -24.44
CA ASN A 203 9.98 2.07 -23.38
C ASN A 203 9.68 1.48 -22.01
N VAL A 204 8.45 1.04 -21.74
CA VAL A 204 8.13 0.26 -20.53
C VAL A 204 8.92 -1.05 -20.50
N CYS A 205 9.00 -1.77 -21.62
CA CYS A 205 9.77 -3.01 -21.69
C CYS A 205 11.26 -2.77 -21.42
N LEU A 206 11.83 -1.68 -21.97
CA LEU A 206 13.20 -1.26 -21.67
C LEU A 206 13.37 -0.89 -20.19
N TYR A 207 12.41 -0.19 -19.60
CA TYR A 207 12.47 0.14 -18.17
C TYR A 207 12.40 -1.12 -17.30
N ILE A 208 11.58 -2.11 -17.66
CA ILE A 208 11.56 -3.41 -16.95
C ILE A 208 12.93 -4.08 -17.03
N ALA A 209 13.54 -4.14 -18.22
CA ALA A 209 14.88 -4.69 -18.39
C ALA A 209 15.92 -3.93 -17.56
N TYR A 210 15.88 -2.59 -17.54
CA TYR A 210 16.74 -1.76 -16.68
C TYR A 210 16.58 -2.10 -15.18
N LEU A 211 15.34 -2.26 -14.70
CA LEU A 211 15.10 -2.62 -13.30
C LEU A 211 15.63 -4.02 -12.96
N VAL A 212 15.67 -4.94 -13.92
CA VAL A 212 16.24 -6.28 -13.75
C VAL A 212 17.76 -6.24 -13.84
N ASP A 213 18.30 -5.80 -14.98
CA ASP A 213 19.70 -6.03 -15.34
C ASP A 213 20.64 -4.99 -14.72
N VAL A 214 20.16 -3.76 -14.51
CA VAL A 214 20.98 -2.66 -13.97
C VAL A 214 20.70 -2.44 -12.48
N LYS A 215 19.43 -2.55 -12.05
CA LYS A 215 19.06 -2.38 -10.63
C LYS A 215 19.02 -3.69 -9.84
N SER A 216 19.06 -4.85 -10.50
CA SER A 216 19.01 -6.17 -9.85
C SER A 216 17.78 -6.34 -8.95
N PHE A 217 16.65 -5.74 -9.34
CA PHE A 217 15.43 -5.79 -8.52
C PHE A 217 14.70 -7.11 -8.67
N LYS A 218 14.07 -7.55 -7.57
CA LYS A 218 13.16 -8.69 -7.58
C LYS A 218 11.87 -8.36 -8.34
N TYR A 219 11.24 -9.39 -8.89
CA TYR A 219 9.98 -9.28 -9.65
C TYR A 219 8.91 -8.41 -8.95
N CYS A 220 8.65 -8.64 -7.66
CA CYS A 220 7.63 -7.87 -6.93
C CYS A 220 7.98 -6.37 -6.80
N THR A 221 9.25 -6.04 -6.70
CA THR A 221 9.74 -4.66 -6.66
C THR A 221 9.57 -4.01 -8.03
N ILE A 222 9.91 -4.72 -9.11
CA ILE A 222 9.73 -4.26 -10.49
C ILE A 222 8.27 -3.87 -10.73
N VAL A 223 7.33 -4.77 -10.46
CA VAL A 223 5.89 -4.51 -10.63
C VAL A 223 5.45 -3.28 -9.81
N ASN A 224 5.97 -3.10 -8.60
CA ASN A 224 5.67 -1.92 -7.79
C ASN A 224 6.21 -0.63 -8.42
N TYR A 225 7.43 -0.65 -8.98
CA TYR A 225 8.04 0.52 -9.61
C TYR A 225 7.31 0.95 -10.88
N LEU A 226 6.66 0.03 -11.60
CA LEU A 226 5.84 0.37 -12.77
C LEU A 226 4.61 1.22 -12.43
N ASN A 227 4.16 1.24 -11.16
CA ASN A 227 3.01 2.05 -10.76
C ASN A 227 3.25 3.55 -10.99
N ILE A 228 4.50 4.03 -10.89
CA ILE A 228 4.79 5.46 -11.10
C ILE A 228 4.45 5.90 -12.52
N ILE A 229 4.69 5.05 -13.52
CA ILE A 229 4.36 5.32 -14.93
C ILE A 229 2.84 5.46 -15.07
N LYS A 230 2.06 4.57 -14.45
CA LYS A 230 0.59 4.66 -14.45
C LYS A 230 0.10 5.95 -13.82
N HIS A 231 0.68 6.34 -12.69
CA HIS A 231 0.34 7.58 -12.01
C HIS A 231 0.68 8.81 -12.83
N LEU A 232 1.85 8.84 -13.47
CA LEU A 232 2.29 9.92 -14.35
C LEU A 232 1.35 10.11 -15.56
N HIS A 233 0.94 9.02 -16.22
CA HIS A 233 0.01 9.11 -17.36
C HIS A 233 -1.35 9.61 -16.90
N LYS A 234 -1.91 9.02 -15.85
CA LYS A 234 -3.21 9.45 -15.30
C LYS A 234 -3.20 10.91 -14.86
N ALA A 235 -2.09 11.35 -14.26
CA ALA A 235 -1.89 12.73 -13.87
C ALA A 235 -1.71 13.69 -15.04
N ASN A 236 -1.46 13.22 -16.26
CA ASN A 236 -1.39 14.08 -17.44
C ASN A 236 -2.62 13.90 -18.35
N GLY A 237 -3.67 13.23 -17.86
CA GLY A 237 -4.86 12.91 -18.67
C GLY A 237 -4.59 11.94 -19.82
N LEU A 238 -3.49 11.18 -19.75
CA LEU A 238 -3.08 10.23 -20.77
C LEU A 238 -3.55 8.81 -20.42
N GLU A 239 -3.74 7.99 -21.45
CA GLU A 239 -3.97 6.56 -21.28
C GLU A 239 -2.70 5.89 -20.70
N GLU A 240 -2.88 4.98 -19.74
CA GLU A 240 -1.74 4.32 -19.11
C GLU A 240 -1.26 3.13 -19.96
N PRO A 241 0.05 3.00 -20.23
CA PRO A 241 0.56 2.09 -21.26
C PRO A 241 0.68 0.62 -20.81
N ILE A 242 0.41 0.31 -19.53
CA ILE A 242 0.81 -0.96 -18.90
C ILE A 242 -0.34 -1.97 -18.83
N SER A 243 -1.51 -1.60 -18.32
CA SER A 243 -2.56 -2.60 -18.08
C SER A 243 -3.17 -3.06 -19.40
N GLY A 244 -3.31 -4.37 -19.57
CA GLY A 244 -3.84 -4.96 -20.79
C GLY A 244 -2.86 -5.05 -21.96
N ASN A 245 -1.65 -4.47 -21.84
CA ASN A 245 -0.64 -4.57 -22.89
C ASN A 245 0.05 -5.94 -22.89
N TRP A 246 -0.21 -6.74 -23.94
CA TRP A 246 0.34 -8.09 -24.10
C TRP A 246 1.87 -8.15 -24.05
N GLN A 247 2.56 -7.20 -24.70
CA GLN A 247 4.01 -7.19 -24.79
C GLN A 247 4.66 -7.01 -23.42
N ILE A 248 4.16 -6.06 -22.63
CA ILE A 248 4.62 -5.82 -21.26
C ILE A 248 4.35 -7.04 -20.37
N GLN A 249 3.17 -7.68 -20.49
CA GLN A 249 2.88 -8.89 -19.74
C GLN A 249 3.81 -10.06 -20.12
N LYS A 250 4.16 -10.19 -21.41
CA LYS A 250 5.11 -11.20 -21.88
C LYS A 250 6.50 -10.97 -21.27
N VAL A 251 6.98 -9.73 -21.23
CA VAL A 251 8.27 -9.38 -20.59
C VAL A 251 8.22 -9.68 -19.10
N LEU A 252 7.19 -9.24 -18.38
CA LEU A 252 7.03 -9.52 -16.94
C LEU A 252 7.01 -11.03 -16.65
N ASN A 253 6.32 -11.83 -17.47
CA ASN A 253 6.32 -13.29 -17.34
C ASN A 253 7.71 -13.88 -17.64
N GLY A 254 8.43 -13.34 -18.62
CA GLY A 254 9.82 -13.69 -18.90
C GLY A 254 10.71 -13.45 -17.68
N VAL A 255 10.69 -12.23 -17.13
CA VAL A 255 11.42 -11.87 -15.91
C VAL A 255 11.07 -12.83 -14.77
N ARG A 256 9.78 -13.07 -14.53
CA ARG A 256 9.31 -13.97 -13.48
C ARG A 256 9.87 -15.40 -13.62
N ARG A 257 10.01 -15.90 -14.85
CA ARG A 257 10.63 -17.22 -15.13
C ARG A 257 12.15 -17.19 -14.96
N SER A 258 12.80 -16.11 -15.37
CA SER A 258 14.27 -16.00 -15.36
C SER A 258 14.84 -15.80 -13.95
N ILE A 259 14.24 -14.91 -13.14
CA ILE A 259 14.79 -14.57 -11.81
C ILE A 259 13.96 -15.16 -10.65
N GLY A 260 12.80 -15.74 -10.94
CA GLY A 260 11.85 -16.23 -9.94
C GLY A 260 11.07 -15.12 -9.22
N ASP A 261 10.06 -15.53 -8.45
CA ASP A 261 9.21 -14.63 -7.65
C ASP A 261 9.18 -14.98 -6.16
N ALA A 262 10.06 -15.88 -5.72
CA ALA A 262 10.13 -16.32 -4.35
C ALA A 262 10.42 -15.12 -3.41
N GLN A 263 9.49 -14.89 -2.48
CA GLN A 263 9.66 -13.89 -1.43
C GLN A 263 10.15 -14.57 -0.16
N LYS A 264 11.27 -14.09 0.38
CA LYS A 264 11.72 -14.51 1.71
C LYS A 264 10.91 -13.74 2.75
N GLY A 265 10.08 -14.45 3.51
CA GLY A 265 9.37 -13.88 4.66
C GLY A 265 10.33 -13.46 5.78
N ALA A 266 9.89 -12.57 6.67
CA ALA A 266 10.65 -12.17 7.85
C ALA A 266 10.92 -13.37 8.78
N GLU A 267 12.11 -13.53 9.35
CA GLU A 267 12.43 -14.65 10.25
C GLU A 267 11.45 -14.77 11.43
N LEU A 268 11.25 -15.97 11.98
CA LEU A 268 10.30 -16.21 13.08
C LEU A 268 10.83 -15.70 14.42
N MET A 269 10.05 -14.86 15.11
CA MET A 269 10.27 -14.64 16.54
C MET A 269 9.74 -15.84 17.33
N THR A 270 10.59 -16.54 18.09
CA THR A 270 10.19 -17.70 18.90
C THR A 270 10.21 -17.37 20.40
N PRO A 271 9.49 -18.11 21.26
CA PRO A 271 9.60 -17.95 22.71
C PRO A 271 11.03 -18.06 23.24
N ARG A 272 11.87 -18.93 22.64
CA ARG A 272 13.29 -19.04 22.98
C ARG A 272 14.05 -17.73 22.72
N LEU A 273 13.83 -17.09 21.57
CA LEU A 273 14.44 -15.80 21.28
C LEU A 273 13.95 -14.70 22.22
N LEU A 274 12.66 -14.70 22.56
CA LEU A 274 12.11 -13.75 23.54
C LEU A 274 12.76 -13.90 24.91
N LEU A 275 13.06 -15.13 25.35
CA LEU A 275 13.77 -15.38 26.60
C LEU A 275 15.22 -14.87 26.56
N ILE A 276 15.93 -15.08 25.45
CA ILE A 276 17.28 -14.53 25.23
C ILE A 276 17.24 -13.00 25.31
N ILE A 277 16.29 -12.38 24.61
CA ILE A 277 16.09 -10.92 24.64
C ILE A 277 15.86 -10.47 26.07
N LYS A 278 14.90 -11.07 26.79
CA LYS A 278 14.57 -10.69 28.17
C LYS A 278 15.78 -10.77 29.10
N ALA A 279 16.59 -11.82 28.99
CA ALA A 279 17.75 -12.04 29.85
C ALA A 279 18.86 -10.98 29.68
N ASN A 280 18.85 -10.24 28.56
CA ASN A 280 19.86 -9.24 28.22
C ASN A 280 19.32 -7.80 28.24
N LEU A 281 18.07 -7.60 28.66
CA LEU A 281 17.46 -6.28 28.85
C LEU A 281 17.53 -5.87 30.33
N ASP A 282 17.85 -4.60 30.59
CA ASP A 282 17.71 -4.02 31.92
C ASP A 282 16.28 -3.47 32.08
N LEU A 283 15.41 -4.21 32.76
CA LEU A 283 14.02 -3.81 32.97
C LEU A 283 13.85 -2.61 33.92
N ASN A 284 14.93 -2.13 34.56
CA ASN A 284 14.93 -0.87 35.30
C ASN A 284 15.18 0.35 34.40
N SER A 285 15.61 0.13 33.16
CA SER A 285 15.77 1.18 32.15
C SER A 285 14.47 1.37 31.37
N GLN A 286 14.01 2.63 31.27
CA GLN A 286 12.78 2.96 30.53
C GLN A 286 12.83 2.44 29.08
N ASN A 287 13.97 2.58 28.41
CA ASN A 287 14.11 2.16 27.01
C ASN A 287 13.95 0.65 26.87
N ASP A 288 14.60 -0.12 27.74
CA ASP A 288 14.60 -1.58 27.66
C ASP A 288 13.24 -2.18 28.11
N ILE A 289 12.54 -1.61 29.10
CA ILE A 289 11.16 -2.03 29.42
C ILE A 289 10.16 -1.65 28.32
N CYS A 290 10.35 -0.51 27.65
CA CYS A 290 9.54 -0.14 26.49
C CYS A 290 9.78 -1.10 25.31
N ILE A 291 11.03 -1.50 25.05
CA ILE A 291 11.37 -2.54 24.06
C ILE A 291 10.78 -3.90 24.46
N TRP A 292 10.88 -4.28 25.73
CA TRP A 292 10.34 -5.55 26.22
C TRP A 292 8.82 -5.64 26.06
N SER A 293 8.13 -4.56 26.45
CA SER A 293 6.68 -4.44 26.27
C SER A 293 6.29 -4.50 24.79
N ALA A 294 7.03 -3.80 23.93
CA ALA A 294 6.84 -3.83 22.48
C ALA A 294 7.02 -5.25 21.88
N CYS A 295 8.02 -6.00 22.34
CA CYS A 295 8.24 -7.40 21.93
C CYS A 295 7.02 -8.28 22.23
N LEU A 296 6.52 -8.22 23.47
CA LEU A 296 5.39 -9.04 23.88
C LEU A 296 4.07 -8.57 23.25
N MET A 297 3.86 -7.26 23.09
CA MET A 297 2.73 -6.71 22.36
C MET A 297 2.72 -7.18 20.89
N GLY A 298 3.87 -7.10 20.21
CA GLY A 298 4.01 -7.57 18.83
C GLY A 298 3.75 -9.06 18.69
N PHE A 299 4.23 -9.87 19.64
CA PHE A 299 4.09 -11.33 19.62
C PHE A 299 2.67 -11.80 19.97
N TYR A 300 2.08 -11.36 21.08
CA TYR A 300 0.76 -11.80 21.52
C TYR A 300 -0.37 -11.12 20.72
N GLY A 301 -0.22 -9.83 20.42
CA GLY A 301 -1.20 -9.07 19.65
C GLY A 301 -1.12 -9.30 18.14
N LEU A 302 -0.17 -10.11 17.68
CA LEU A 302 0.15 -10.33 16.26
C LEU A 302 0.29 -9.01 15.51
N LEU A 303 0.84 -7.97 16.13
CA LEU A 303 0.69 -6.60 15.62
C LEU A 303 1.51 -6.34 14.37
N ARG A 304 1.00 -5.45 13.51
CA ARG A 304 1.86 -4.91 12.45
C ARG A 304 2.92 -4.02 13.08
N PRO A 305 4.13 -3.99 12.52
CA PRO A 305 5.26 -3.24 13.07
C PRO A 305 4.88 -1.80 13.46
N GLY A 306 4.32 -1.03 12.53
CA GLY A 306 3.92 0.36 12.76
C GLY A 306 2.79 0.61 13.76
N ASN A 307 2.35 -0.40 14.53
CA ASN A 307 1.39 -0.24 15.62
C ASN A 307 2.01 -0.40 17.01
N PHE A 308 3.28 -0.82 17.15
CA PHE A 308 3.94 -0.99 18.45
C PHE A 308 5.30 -0.29 18.54
N TYR A 309 5.46 0.77 17.75
CA TYR A 309 6.53 1.75 17.83
C TYR A 309 6.10 3.00 17.05
N ILE A 310 6.80 4.11 17.28
CA ILE A 310 6.59 5.36 16.56
C ILE A 310 7.37 5.31 15.24
N LEU A 311 6.70 5.63 14.13
CA LEU A 311 7.31 5.59 12.80
C LEU A 311 8.25 6.76 12.54
N GLU A 312 7.81 7.98 12.83
CA GLU A 312 8.59 9.21 12.57
C GLU A 312 8.42 10.18 13.72
N LYS A 313 7.20 10.67 13.90
CA LYS A 313 6.80 11.54 14.99
C LYS A 313 5.55 10.97 15.63
N TYR A 314 5.41 11.22 16.93
CA TYR A 314 4.21 10.90 17.67
C TYR A 314 2.98 11.55 17.02
N VAL A 315 1.93 10.77 16.84
CA VAL A 315 0.62 11.21 16.36
C VAL A 315 -0.43 10.61 17.28
N GLU A 316 -1.10 11.46 18.04
CA GLU A 316 -2.05 11.13 19.11
C GLU A 316 -3.02 10.01 18.74
N HIS A 317 -3.69 10.13 17.59
CA HIS A 317 -4.70 9.15 17.19
C HIS A 317 -4.18 7.97 16.37
N ARG A 318 -2.85 7.87 16.20
CA ARG A 318 -2.21 6.81 15.41
C ARG A 318 -1.43 5.87 16.32
N ASP A 319 -0.68 6.44 17.25
CA ASP A 319 0.25 5.72 18.10
C ASP A 319 -0.43 5.43 19.44
N ILE A 320 -0.11 4.29 20.06
CA ILE A 320 -0.77 3.82 21.28
C ILE A 320 -0.45 4.76 22.44
N GLN A 321 -1.49 5.23 23.13
CA GLN A 321 -1.44 6.11 24.28
C GLN A 321 -1.59 5.34 25.59
N ILE A 322 -1.29 5.97 26.72
CA ILE A 322 -1.51 5.37 28.05
C ILE A 322 -3.00 5.15 28.31
N CYS A 323 -3.86 6.10 27.92
CA CYS A 323 -5.32 6.02 28.07
C CYS A 323 -5.95 4.87 27.27
N ASP A 324 -5.28 4.36 26.24
CA ASP A 324 -5.75 3.21 25.44
C ASP A 324 -5.57 1.88 26.18
N VAL A 325 -4.90 1.85 27.33
CA VAL A 325 -4.61 0.64 28.11
C VAL A 325 -5.65 0.43 29.19
N HIS A 326 -6.46 -0.62 29.04
CA HIS A 326 -7.53 -0.97 29.96
C HIS A 326 -7.18 -2.23 30.73
N TYR A 327 -7.28 -2.17 32.05
CA TYR A 327 -7.15 -3.34 32.90
C TYR A 327 -8.33 -4.30 32.71
N HIS A 328 -8.04 -5.60 32.72
CA HIS A 328 -9.04 -6.66 32.72
C HIS A 328 -8.63 -7.74 33.72
N ARG A 329 -9.59 -8.46 34.31
CA ARG A 329 -9.29 -9.51 35.31
C ARG A 329 -8.29 -10.56 34.83
N ASN A 330 -8.24 -10.81 33.52
CA ASN A 330 -7.34 -11.78 32.88
C ASN A 330 -6.11 -11.15 32.21
N GLY A 331 -5.80 -9.87 32.45
CA GLY A 331 -4.65 -9.17 31.85
C GLY A 331 -4.95 -7.72 31.46
N TYR A 332 -4.63 -7.34 30.24
CA TYR A 332 -4.90 -6.00 29.70
C TYR A 332 -5.53 -6.07 28.32
N VAL A 333 -6.31 -5.05 28.00
CA VAL A 333 -6.82 -4.78 26.65
C VAL A 333 -6.25 -3.45 26.20
N ILE A 334 -5.63 -3.40 25.03
CA ILE A 334 -5.17 -2.15 24.41
C ILE A 334 -6.08 -1.83 23.22
N GLU A 335 -6.68 -0.65 23.24
CA GLU A 335 -7.55 -0.16 22.17
C GLU A 335 -6.71 0.56 21.10
N LEU A 336 -6.85 0.15 19.84
CA LEU A 336 -6.23 0.83 18.69
C LEU A 336 -7.29 1.58 17.90
N GLN A 337 -7.06 2.88 17.72
CA GLN A 337 -7.91 3.74 16.89
C GLN A 337 -7.48 3.76 15.42
N TRP A 338 -6.24 3.36 15.13
CA TRP A 338 -5.68 3.39 13.77
C TRP A 338 -4.80 2.19 13.50
N THR A 339 -4.88 1.68 12.27
CA THR A 339 -3.89 0.73 11.72
C THR A 339 -3.74 0.94 10.22
N LYS A 340 -2.75 0.30 9.60
CA LYS A 340 -2.64 0.24 8.12
C LYS A 340 -3.94 -0.20 7.42
N THR A 341 -4.79 -0.99 8.07
CA THR A 341 -6.05 -1.50 7.51
C THR A 341 -7.29 -0.81 8.06
N VAL A 342 -7.13 0.14 9.00
CA VAL A 342 -8.18 0.97 9.59
C VAL A 342 -7.66 2.41 9.57
N GLN A 343 -7.48 2.94 8.36
CA GLN A 343 -6.90 4.27 8.14
C GLN A 343 -7.95 5.37 8.29
N PHE A 344 -9.24 5.03 8.15
CA PHE A 344 -10.37 5.94 8.22
C PHE A 344 -11.07 5.91 9.57
N ARG A 345 -10.46 5.23 10.57
CA ARG A 345 -10.99 5.06 11.94
C ARG A 345 -12.42 4.51 11.96
N GLU A 346 -12.75 3.67 10.99
CA GLU A 346 -14.09 3.13 10.81
C GLU A 346 -14.51 2.16 11.93
N ARG A 347 -13.56 1.72 12.77
CA ARG A 347 -13.78 0.90 13.95
C ARG A 347 -12.58 0.98 14.89
N LYS A 348 -12.79 0.62 16.15
CA LYS A 348 -11.70 0.37 17.10
C LYS A 348 -11.28 -1.11 17.04
N LEU A 349 -10.03 -1.38 17.39
CA LEU A 349 -9.46 -2.73 17.41
C LEU A 349 -8.88 -3.02 18.79
N ASN A 350 -9.13 -4.21 19.33
CA ASN A 350 -8.69 -4.57 20.68
C ASN A 350 -7.55 -5.57 20.62
N ILE A 351 -6.46 -5.27 21.30
CA ILE A 351 -5.35 -6.19 21.52
C ILE A 351 -5.52 -6.79 22.91
N VAL A 352 -5.59 -8.11 23.01
CA VAL A 352 -5.69 -8.81 24.29
C VAL A 352 -4.31 -9.27 24.72
N LEU A 353 -3.88 -8.84 25.90
CA LEU A 353 -2.61 -9.19 26.52
C LEU A 353 -2.86 -10.01 27.80
N PRO A 354 -2.79 -11.34 27.74
CA PRO A 354 -3.16 -12.20 28.87
C PRO A 354 -2.19 -12.07 30.04
N SER A 355 -2.71 -12.25 31.25
CA SER A 355 -1.90 -12.49 32.45
C SER A 355 -1.52 -13.96 32.54
N ILE A 356 -0.22 -14.22 32.63
CA ILE A 356 0.35 -15.56 32.79
C ILE A 356 1.23 -15.52 34.04
N VAL A 357 0.62 -15.83 35.18
CA VAL A 357 1.24 -15.65 36.50
C VAL A 357 2.57 -16.43 36.59
N GLY A 358 3.63 -15.75 37.03
CA GLY A 358 4.96 -16.34 37.20
C GLY A 358 5.74 -16.62 35.91
N HIS A 359 5.13 -16.44 34.73
CA HIS A 359 5.80 -16.77 33.47
C HIS A 359 6.66 -15.59 32.96
N PRO A 360 7.93 -15.82 32.55
CA PRO A 360 8.82 -14.75 32.12
C PRO A 360 8.34 -14.01 30.86
N LEU A 361 7.51 -14.66 30.04
CA LEU A 361 6.91 -14.07 28.83
C LEU A 361 5.48 -13.55 29.06
N CYS A 362 5.12 -13.16 30.27
CA CYS A 362 3.81 -12.61 30.60
C CYS A 362 3.66 -11.17 30.04
N PRO A 363 2.79 -10.93 29.05
CA PRO A 363 2.62 -9.58 28.49
C PRO A 363 1.97 -8.62 29.50
N ALA A 364 1.07 -9.11 30.36
CA ALA A 364 0.47 -8.28 31.40
C ALA A 364 1.51 -7.78 32.43
N SER A 365 2.49 -8.61 32.80
CA SER A 365 3.58 -8.20 33.69
C SER A 365 4.42 -7.09 33.06
N ALA A 366 4.76 -7.21 31.77
CA ALA A 366 5.52 -6.16 31.07
C ALA A 366 4.78 -4.81 31.04
N ILE A 367 3.47 -4.81 30.76
CA ILE A 367 2.66 -3.58 30.83
C ILE A 367 2.61 -3.02 32.25
N LYS A 368 2.40 -3.88 33.25
CA LYS A 368 2.36 -3.48 34.66
C LYS A 368 3.68 -2.86 35.12
N GLU A 369 4.81 -3.37 34.66
CA GLU A 369 6.16 -2.84 34.97
C GLU A 369 6.48 -1.56 34.19
N LEU A 370 5.93 -1.39 33.00
CA LEU A 370 6.09 -0.19 32.18
C LEU A 370 5.37 1.03 32.75
N LEU A 371 4.11 0.88 33.18
CA LEU A 371 3.26 2.00 33.61
C LEU A 371 3.89 2.90 34.70
N PRO A 372 4.57 2.37 35.75
CA PRO A 372 5.27 3.19 36.74
C PRO A 372 6.31 4.17 36.18
N PHE A 373 6.97 3.86 35.06
CA PHE A 373 7.94 4.78 34.43
C PHE A 373 7.29 6.05 33.89
N HIS A 374 6.01 5.97 33.51
CA HIS A 374 5.21 7.11 33.06
C HIS A 374 4.78 7.97 34.24
N PHE A 375 4.20 7.34 35.27
CA PHE A 375 3.71 8.07 36.44
C PHE A 375 4.81 8.77 37.25
N LYS A 376 5.99 8.14 37.38
CA LYS A 376 7.16 8.78 38.03
C LYS A 376 7.61 10.08 37.34
N ARG A 377 7.24 10.28 36.08
CA ARG A 377 7.60 11.46 35.28
C ARG A 377 6.45 12.45 35.10
N GLY A 378 5.30 12.21 35.72
CA GLY A 378 4.10 13.03 35.51
C GLY A 378 3.61 13.00 34.06
N ALA A 379 3.80 11.87 33.36
CA ALA A 379 3.28 11.71 32.01
C ALA A 379 1.74 11.80 32.04
N LYS A 380 1.19 12.53 31.07
CA LYS A 380 -0.26 12.63 30.86
C LYS A 380 -0.79 11.33 30.26
N GLU A 381 -2.09 11.11 30.40
CA GLU A 381 -2.76 9.90 29.85
C GLU A 381 -2.69 9.83 28.32
N ASP A 382 -2.57 10.97 27.65
CA ASP A 382 -2.41 11.10 26.20
C ASP A 382 -0.95 10.90 25.73
N ALA A 383 -0.01 10.56 26.62
CA ALA A 383 1.38 10.30 26.26
C ALA A 383 1.53 8.93 25.56
N PRO A 384 2.53 8.75 24.69
CA PRO A 384 2.78 7.47 24.03
C PRO A 384 3.15 6.38 25.04
N LEU A 385 2.43 5.25 24.99
CA LEU A 385 2.65 4.11 25.88
C LEU A 385 4.09 3.59 25.81
N LEU A 386 4.68 3.55 24.61
CA LEU A 386 6.00 2.99 24.38
C LEU A 386 7.13 4.04 24.36
N CYS A 387 7.06 5.09 25.18
CA CYS A 387 8.20 5.99 25.47
C CYS A 387 8.91 6.62 24.23
N ASN A 388 8.18 7.01 23.18
CA ASN A 388 8.78 7.45 21.90
C ASN A 388 9.72 6.42 21.22
N LEU A 389 9.55 5.14 21.49
CA LEU A 389 10.32 4.05 20.88
C LEU A 389 10.19 4.11 19.37
N SER A 390 11.29 4.38 18.66
CA SER A 390 11.35 4.34 17.21
C SER A 390 11.61 2.91 16.70
N TYR A 391 11.25 2.66 15.43
CA TYR A 391 11.58 1.38 14.77
C TYR A 391 13.07 1.05 14.85
N GLN A 392 13.95 2.03 14.59
CA GLN A 392 15.39 1.82 14.55
C GLN A 392 15.94 1.49 15.94
N MET A 393 15.49 2.18 16.99
CA MET A 393 15.89 1.86 18.37
C MET A 393 15.50 0.43 18.74
N PHE A 394 14.26 0.04 18.42
CA PHE A 394 13.74 -1.29 18.70
C PHE A 394 14.55 -2.39 18.00
N ILE A 395 14.68 -2.31 16.66
CA ILE A 395 15.34 -3.39 15.90
C ILE A 395 16.85 -3.44 16.12
N THR A 396 17.52 -2.30 16.32
CA THR A 396 18.96 -2.30 16.58
C THR A 396 19.24 -2.99 17.91
N ARG A 397 18.53 -2.62 18.97
CA ARG A 397 18.73 -3.20 20.30
C ARG A 397 18.48 -4.71 20.30
N ILE A 398 17.39 -5.17 19.69
CA ILE A 398 17.07 -6.60 19.62
C ILE A 398 18.11 -7.38 18.83
N ASN A 399 18.47 -6.93 17.62
CA ASN A 399 19.43 -7.66 16.80
C ASN A 399 20.84 -7.63 17.41
N SER A 400 21.25 -6.54 18.06
CA SER A 400 22.52 -6.49 18.81
C SER A 400 22.56 -7.56 19.91
N ILE A 401 21.49 -7.71 20.69
CA ILE A 401 21.39 -8.76 21.73
C ILE A 401 21.46 -10.15 21.10
N LEU A 402 20.74 -10.38 20.00
CA LEU A 402 20.73 -11.68 19.34
C LEU A 402 22.09 -12.05 18.76
N ILE A 403 22.76 -11.09 18.12
CA ILE A 403 24.12 -11.26 17.58
C ILE A 403 25.12 -11.57 18.70
N SER A 404 25.05 -10.86 19.84
CA SER A 404 25.95 -11.11 20.97
C SER A 404 25.71 -12.44 21.68
N ASN A 405 24.61 -13.13 21.35
CA ASN A 405 24.25 -14.46 21.85
C ASN A 405 24.29 -15.52 20.74
N ASP A 406 25.10 -15.30 19.70
CA ASP A 406 25.33 -16.22 18.57
C ASP A 406 24.09 -16.62 17.76
N VAL A 407 23.03 -15.81 17.80
CA VAL A 407 21.82 -16.01 17.01
C VAL A 407 21.98 -15.35 15.63
N LYS A 408 22.07 -16.18 14.58
CA LYS A 408 22.21 -15.72 13.18
C LYS A 408 20.95 -15.13 12.56
N GLN A 409 19.79 -15.29 13.22
CA GLN A 409 18.51 -14.82 12.69
C GLN A 409 18.42 -13.30 12.76
N HIS A 410 18.17 -12.65 11.62
CA HIS A 410 17.91 -11.22 11.57
C HIS A 410 16.42 -10.94 11.77
N ILE A 411 16.09 -10.34 12.91
CA ILE A 411 14.72 -10.03 13.31
C ILE A 411 14.30 -8.66 12.76
N THR A 412 13.08 -8.61 12.24
CA THR A 412 12.42 -7.37 11.83
C THR A 412 11.14 -7.19 12.64
N GLY A 413 10.47 -6.04 12.52
CA GLY A 413 9.16 -5.89 13.16
C GLY A 413 8.15 -6.98 12.74
N HIS A 414 8.19 -7.42 11.47
CA HIS A 414 7.27 -8.45 10.98
C HIS A 414 7.53 -9.85 11.56
N SER A 415 8.72 -10.08 12.14
CA SER A 415 9.08 -11.33 12.78
C SER A 415 8.21 -11.66 13.98
N PHE A 416 7.75 -10.65 14.73
CA PHE A 416 6.85 -10.82 15.88
C PHE A 416 5.47 -11.30 15.46
N ARG A 417 4.88 -10.62 14.45
CA ARG A 417 3.59 -11.03 13.86
C ARG A 417 3.64 -12.43 13.26
N ARG A 418 4.72 -12.76 12.54
CA ARG A 418 4.94 -14.11 11.98
C ARG A 418 5.10 -15.14 13.09
N GLY A 419 5.95 -14.85 14.08
CA GLY A 419 6.25 -15.70 15.21
C GLY A 419 4.99 -16.07 16.02
N GLY A 420 4.22 -15.07 16.42
CA GLY A 420 2.98 -15.28 17.16
C GLY A 420 1.94 -16.06 16.35
N ALA A 421 1.77 -15.75 15.06
CA ALA A 421 0.78 -16.43 14.21
C ALA A 421 1.13 -17.92 14.02
N THR A 422 2.40 -18.20 13.76
CA THR A 422 2.93 -19.57 13.72
C THR A 422 2.77 -20.28 15.06
N TRP A 423 2.96 -19.58 16.19
CA TRP A 423 2.75 -20.17 17.51
C TRP A 423 1.28 -20.53 17.75
N CYS A 424 0.34 -19.65 17.40
CA CYS A 424 -1.10 -19.93 17.45
C CYS A 424 -1.46 -21.18 16.62
N LEU A 425 -0.92 -21.30 15.40
CA LEU A 425 -1.14 -22.47 14.56
C LEU A 425 -0.55 -23.74 15.20
N ARG A 426 0.64 -23.65 15.79
CA ARG A 426 1.32 -24.78 16.45
C ARG A 426 0.51 -25.34 17.62
N ILE A 427 -0.15 -24.47 18.40
CA ILE A 427 -1.02 -24.91 19.51
C ILE A 427 -2.42 -25.35 19.05
N GLY A 428 -2.67 -25.45 17.75
CA GLY A 428 -3.91 -25.97 17.19
C GLY A 428 -5.06 -24.97 17.12
N MET A 429 -4.80 -23.66 17.18
CA MET A 429 -5.85 -22.67 16.95
C MET A 429 -6.39 -22.75 15.52
N SER A 430 -7.70 -22.58 15.38
CA SER A 430 -8.34 -22.52 14.06
C SER A 430 -7.93 -21.27 13.29
N ASP A 431 -8.04 -21.33 11.96
CA ASP A 431 -7.82 -20.18 11.08
C ASP A 431 -8.66 -18.97 11.47
N SER A 432 -9.92 -19.18 11.88
CA SER A 432 -10.80 -18.10 12.34
C SER A 432 -10.22 -17.38 13.56
N MET A 433 -9.78 -18.13 14.56
CA MET A 433 -9.19 -17.56 15.78
C MET A 433 -7.92 -16.78 15.48
N ILE A 434 -7.04 -17.31 14.63
CA ILE A 434 -5.80 -16.61 14.22
C ILE A 434 -6.15 -15.31 13.47
N LYS A 435 -7.13 -15.38 12.56
CA LYS A 435 -7.63 -14.22 11.81
C LYS A 435 -8.20 -13.16 12.74
N ASP A 436 -8.96 -13.56 13.75
CA ASP A 436 -9.56 -12.64 14.73
C ASP A 436 -8.50 -11.94 15.57
N ILE A 437 -7.56 -12.70 16.17
CA ILE A 437 -6.47 -12.14 16.99
C ILE A 437 -5.60 -11.18 16.17
N GLY A 438 -5.16 -11.58 14.98
CA GLY A 438 -4.29 -10.75 14.16
C GLY A 438 -5.03 -9.76 13.25
N MET A 439 -6.35 -9.71 13.34
CA MET A 439 -7.22 -8.78 12.61
C MET A 439 -7.07 -8.90 11.08
N TRP A 440 -6.99 -10.13 10.56
CA TRP A 440 -6.97 -10.41 9.13
C TRP A 440 -8.39 -10.64 8.60
N LYS A 441 -8.82 -9.84 7.62
CA LYS A 441 -10.09 -10.08 6.90
C LYS A 441 -9.95 -11.20 5.86
N SER A 442 -8.81 -11.27 5.19
CA SER A 442 -8.52 -12.21 4.11
C SER A 442 -7.47 -13.26 4.49
N ASP A 443 -7.14 -14.15 3.55
CA ASP A 443 -6.15 -15.21 3.72
C ASP A 443 -4.69 -14.71 3.73
N ALA A 444 -4.49 -13.40 3.91
CA ALA A 444 -3.17 -12.81 4.09
C ALA A 444 -2.43 -13.32 5.34
N TYR A 445 -3.13 -13.95 6.30
CA TYR A 445 -2.51 -14.61 7.45
C TYR A 445 -1.65 -15.82 7.05
N LEU A 446 -1.95 -16.47 5.92
CA LEU A 446 -1.17 -17.61 5.40
C LEU A 446 0.30 -17.25 5.11
N ARG A 447 0.60 -15.97 4.89
CA ARG A 447 1.98 -15.47 4.73
C ARG A 447 2.75 -15.42 6.05
N TYR A 448 2.05 -15.49 7.17
CA TYR A 448 2.60 -15.38 8.51
C TYR A 448 2.62 -16.70 9.27
N THR A 449 1.80 -17.66 8.86
CA THR A 449 1.73 -18.98 9.46
C THR A 449 2.62 -19.96 8.69
N GLU A 450 3.51 -20.63 9.40
CA GLU A 450 4.34 -21.69 8.84
C GLU A 450 4.08 -23.01 9.55
N VAL A 451 3.94 -24.08 8.77
CA VAL A 451 3.93 -25.45 9.28
C VAL A 451 5.33 -26.00 9.06
N ASP A 452 6.08 -26.17 10.16
CA ASP A 452 7.38 -26.81 10.11
C ASP A 452 7.28 -28.29 9.69
N LEU A 453 8.40 -28.87 9.27
CA LEU A 453 8.42 -30.26 8.79
C LEU A 453 7.96 -31.25 9.86
N SER A 454 8.34 -31.04 11.12
CA SER A 454 7.92 -31.90 12.24
C SER A 454 6.39 -31.94 12.35
N ARG A 455 5.74 -30.78 12.31
CA ARG A 455 4.29 -30.70 12.35
C ARG A 455 3.63 -31.32 11.12
N LYS A 456 4.23 -31.19 9.93
CA LYS A 456 3.74 -31.90 8.73
C LYS A 456 3.82 -33.41 8.93
N PHE A 457 4.91 -33.92 9.49
CA PHE A 457 5.02 -35.34 9.84
C PHE A 457 3.94 -35.77 10.83
N ASP A 458 3.72 -35.02 11.92
CA ASP A 458 2.67 -35.35 12.90
C ASP A 458 1.29 -35.43 12.24
N ILE A 459 0.97 -34.50 11.35
CA ILE A 459 -0.30 -34.45 10.61
C ILE A 459 -0.43 -35.69 9.72
N VAL A 460 0.60 -35.99 8.93
CA VAL A 460 0.60 -37.13 8.00
C VAL A 460 0.59 -38.46 8.76
N GLN A 461 1.27 -38.54 9.90
CA GLN A 461 1.27 -39.71 10.78
C GLN A 461 -0.12 -39.91 11.41
N SER A 462 -0.77 -38.83 11.86
CA SER A 462 -2.14 -38.88 12.38
C SER A 462 -3.14 -39.33 11.29
N PHE A 463 -2.94 -38.87 10.05
CA PHE A 463 -3.71 -39.35 8.89
C PHE A 463 -3.47 -40.85 8.63
N GLY A 464 -2.21 -41.31 8.67
CA GLY A 464 -1.91 -42.73 8.51
C GLY A 464 -2.53 -43.60 9.61
N ALA A 465 -2.51 -43.12 10.85
CA ALA A 465 -3.08 -43.81 12.01
C ALA A 465 -4.61 -43.85 12.02
N SER A 466 -5.29 -42.97 11.29
CA SER A 466 -6.76 -42.97 11.19
C SER A 466 -7.31 -43.92 10.13
N LEU A 467 -6.43 -44.56 9.34
CA LEU A 467 -6.86 -45.56 8.36
C LEU A 467 -7.32 -46.85 9.08
N PRO A 468 -8.35 -47.53 8.56
CA PRO A 468 -8.83 -48.77 9.17
C PRO A 468 -7.73 -49.84 9.22
N PRO A 469 -7.69 -50.66 10.29
CA PRO A 469 -6.77 -51.78 10.36
C PRO A 469 -7.05 -52.77 9.21
N ARG A 470 -5.99 -53.43 8.73
CA ARG A 470 -6.09 -54.47 7.70
C ARG A 470 -6.70 -55.75 8.24
#